data_AF-Q9K925-F1
#
_entry.id   AF-Q9K925-F1
#
_cell.length_a   1.000
_cell.length_b   1.000
_cell.length_c   1.000
_cell.angle_alpha   90.00
_cell.angle_beta   90.00
_cell.angle_gamma   90.00
#
_symmetry.space_group_name_H-M   'P 1'
#
loop_
_entity.id
_entity.type
_entity.pdbx_description
1 polymer ?
#
loop_
_entity_poly.entity_id
_entity_poly.type
_entity_poly.pdbx_seq_one_letter_code
_entity_poly.pdbx_strand_id
1 'polypeptide(L)'
;MNDCKGYTLIEVLVALVCLSIMTAALFPAFVWFMNESADVKRVKVAQFLLEDAYHEYLSIHELRTETIVGETVYQFNLKESELGAVQLCIHWVNRKGQAYETCRLAKL
;
A
#
# COMPACT_ATOMS: atom_id res chain seq x y z
N MET A 1 -39.37 -35.84 -21.65
CA MET A 1 -39.00 -36.84 -20.63
C MET A 1 -37.71 -36.32 -20.02
N ASN A 2 -37.78 -35.69 -18.84
CA ASN A 2 -36.62 -35.03 -18.24
C ASN A 2 -35.69 -36.10 -17.67
N ASP A 3 -34.48 -36.17 -18.19
CA ASP A 3 -33.41 -37.05 -17.70
C ASP A 3 -32.98 -36.55 -16.30
N CYS A 4 -33.68 -36.98 -15.26
CA CYS A 4 -33.33 -36.68 -13.87
C CYS A 4 -32.21 -37.64 -13.41
N LYS A 5 -31.02 -37.53 -14.01
CA LYS A 5 -29.81 -38.18 -13.50
C LYS A 5 -29.17 -37.26 -12.47
N GLY A 6 -29.38 -37.57 -11.18
CA GLY A 6 -28.68 -36.91 -10.08
C GLY A 6 -27.19 -37.23 -10.10
N TYR A 7 -26.40 -36.42 -9.38
CA TYR A 7 -24.97 -36.66 -9.22
C TYR A 7 -24.72 -37.80 -8.25
N THR A 8 -23.75 -38.64 -8.59
CA THR A 8 -23.25 -39.66 -7.67
C THR A 8 -22.41 -39.01 -6.57
N LEU A 9 -22.35 -39.66 -5.41
CA LEU A 9 -21.53 -39.19 -4.29
C LEU A 9 -20.06 -39.00 -4.70
N ILE A 10 -19.55 -39.89 -5.58
CA ILE A 10 -18.18 -39.84 -6.08
C ILE A 10 -17.95 -38.59 -6.94
N GLU A 11 -18.87 -38.26 -7.84
CA GLU A 11 -18.76 -37.03 -8.66
C GLU A 11 -18.73 -35.77 -7.80
N VAL A 12 -19.53 -35.72 -6.73
CA VAL A 12 -19.53 -34.60 -5.78
C VAL A 12 -18.19 -34.51 -5.05
N LEU A 13 -17.64 -35.63 -4.59
CA LEU A 13 -16.34 -35.67 -3.92
C LEU A 13 -15.21 -35.22 -4.86
N VAL A 14 -15.22 -35.69 -6.10
CA VAL A 14 -14.23 -35.29 -7.11
C VAL A 14 -14.34 -33.79 -7.41
N ALA A 15 -15.55 -33.26 -7.57
CA ALA A 15 -15.77 -31.83 -7.79
C ALA A 15 -15.26 -30.99 -6.61
N LEU A 16 -15.49 -31.45 -5.37
CA LEU A 16 -15.03 -30.76 -4.16
C LEU A 16 -13.50 -30.78 -4.04
N VAL A 17 -12.85 -31.90 -4.41
CA VAL A 17 -11.39 -32.00 -4.49
C VAL A 17 -10.83 -31.07 -5.56
N CYS A 18 -11.42 -31.03 -6.76
CA CYS A 18 -11.00 -30.09 -7.80
C CYS A 18 -11.13 -28.63 -7.33
N LEU A 19 -12.25 -28.30 -6.68
CA LEU A 19 -12.50 -26.96 -6.16
C LEU A 19 -11.49 -26.60 -5.06
N SER A 20 -11.17 -27.52 -4.15
CA SER A 20 -10.21 -27.25 -3.08
C SER A 20 -8.81 -27.01 -3.62
N ILE A 21 -8.37 -27.80 -4.62
CA ILE A 21 -7.08 -27.60 -5.31
C ILE A 21 -7.04 -26.23 -6.00
N MET A 22 -8.10 -25.86 -6.74
CA MET A 22 -8.18 -24.56 -7.40
C MET A 22 -8.14 -23.42 -6.39
N THR A 23 -8.87 -23.55 -5.29
CA THR A 23 -8.93 -22.52 -4.24
C THR A 23 -7.56 -22.36 -3.57
N ALA A 24 -6.90 -23.47 -3.24
CA ALA A 24 -5.56 -23.46 -2.65
C ALA A 24 -4.52 -22.81 -3.57
N ALA A 25 -4.63 -23.00 -4.89
CA ALA A 25 -3.75 -22.39 -5.87
C ALA A 25 -4.04 -20.89 -6.07
N LEU A 26 -5.31 -20.47 -6.09
CA LEU A 26 -5.71 -19.08 -6.35
C LEU A 26 -5.59 -18.17 -5.12
N PHE A 27 -5.77 -18.71 -3.92
CA PHE A 27 -5.72 -17.94 -2.68
C PHE A 27 -4.42 -17.14 -2.48
N PRO A 28 -3.19 -17.70 -2.66
CA PRO A 28 -1.96 -16.91 -2.51
C PRO A 28 -1.86 -15.77 -3.52
N ALA A 29 -2.31 -15.97 -4.77
CA ALA A 29 -2.33 -14.92 -5.78
C ALA A 29 -3.28 -13.78 -5.40
N PHE A 30 -4.44 -14.11 -4.84
CA PHE A 30 -5.40 -13.12 -4.32
C PHE A 30 -4.80 -12.31 -3.16
N VAL A 31 -4.14 -12.98 -2.21
CA VAL A 31 -3.45 -12.32 -1.08
C VAL A 31 -2.34 -11.38 -1.59
N TRP A 32 -1.57 -11.81 -2.58
CA TRP A 32 -0.54 -10.98 -3.19
C TRP A 32 -1.12 -9.69 -3.80
N PHE A 33 -2.18 -9.82 -4.61
CA PHE A 33 -2.85 -8.67 -5.23
C PHE A 33 -3.44 -7.68 -4.21
N MET A 34 -4.03 -8.19 -3.14
CA MET A 34 -4.56 -7.36 -2.06
C MET A 34 -3.45 -6.58 -1.34
N ASN A 35 -2.29 -7.20 -1.12
CA ASN A 35 -1.14 -6.53 -0.50
C ASN A 35 -0.54 -5.44 -1.41
N GLU A 36 -0.42 -5.71 -2.72
CA GLU A 36 0.05 -4.72 -3.70
C GLU A 36 -0.83 -3.45 -3.67
N SER A 37 -2.14 -3.66 -3.59
CA SER A 37 -3.13 -2.56 -3.51
C SER A 37 -2.97 -1.72 -2.23
N ALA A 38 -2.58 -2.35 -1.12
CA ALA A 38 -2.34 -1.65 0.14
C ALA A 38 -1.07 -0.78 0.07
N ASP A 39 -0.01 -1.25 -0.58
CA ASP A 39 1.23 -0.49 -0.75
C ASP A 39 1.01 0.73 -1.67
N VAL A 40 0.24 0.57 -2.75
CA VAL A 40 -0.18 1.69 -3.62
C VAL A 40 -0.97 2.73 -2.83
N LYS A 41 -1.86 2.30 -1.92
CA LYS A 41 -2.63 3.22 -1.07
C LYS A 41 -1.73 4.02 -0.13
N ARG A 42 -0.69 3.40 0.46
CA ARG A 42 0.27 4.11 1.34
C ARG A 42 1.05 5.18 0.58
N VAL A 43 1.47 4.90 -0.65
CA VAL A 43 2.14 5.91 -1.50
C VAL A 43 1.25 7.13 -1.73
N LYS A 44 -0.04 6.91 -2.04
CA LYS A 44 -1.00 8.02 -2.20
C LYS A 44 -1.19 8.83 -0.91
N VAL A 45 -1.25 8.15 0.24
CA VAL A 45 -1.33 8.82 1.55
C VAL A 45 -0.06 9.63 1.80
N ALA A 46 1.12 9.07 1.54
CA ALA A 46 2.39 9.77 1.70
C ALA A 46 2.46 11.03 0.83
N GLN A 47 2.00 10.96 -0.43
CA GLN A 47 1.94 12.12 -1.32
C GLN A 47 0.97 13.19 -0.82
N PHE A 48 -0.21 12.78 -0.34
CA PHE A 48 -1.19 13.71 0.23
C PHE A 48 -0.64 14.42 1.48
N LEU A 49 -0.03 13.66 2.39
CA LEU A 49 0.61 14.21 3.59
C LEU A 49 1.79 15.12 3.27
N LEU A 50 2.57 14.79 2.24
CA LEU A 50 3.68 15.63 1.77
C LEU A 50 3.18 16.96 1.20
N GLU A 51 2.07 16.95 0.46
CA GLU A 51 1.43 18.16 -0.06
C GLU A 51 0.94 19.07 1.07
N ASP A 52 0.26 18.48 2.05
CA ASP A 52 -0.25 19.18 3.23
C ASP A 52 0.89 19.81 4.04
N ALA A 53 1.93 19.02 4.36
CA ALA A 53 3.11 19.49 5.07
C ALA A 53 3.89 20.55 4.28
N TYR A 54 3.90 20.47 2.95
CA TYR A 54 4.52 21.50 2.11
C TYR A 54 3.80 22.84 2.21
N HIS A 55 2.47 22.83 2.16
CA HIS A 55 1.66 24.05 2.33
C HIS A 55 1.76 24.64 3.73
N GLU A 56 1.80 23.78 4.76
CA GLU A 56 2.04 24.19 6.15
C GLU A 56 3.41 24.87 6.28
N TYR A 57 4.46 24.23 5.75
CA TYR A 57 5.81 24.78 5.76
C TYR A 57 5.91 26.13 5.05
N LEU A 58 5.29 26.31 3.88
CA LEU A 58 5.28 27.61 3.19
C LEU A 58 4.55 28.71 3.98
N SER A 59 3.54 28.34 4.77
CA SER A 59 2.69 29.29 5.48
C SER A 59 3.31 29.75 6.80
N ILE A 60 3.82 28.80 7.60
CA ILE A 60 4.30 29.06 8.97
C ILE A 60 5.78 28.74 9.19
N HIS A 61 6.48 28.21 8.18
CA HIS A 61 7.90 27.80 8.26
C HIS A 61 8.21 26.74 9.32
N GLU A 62 7.18 26.08 9.85
CA GLU A 62 7.30 24.94 10.75
C GLU A 62 7.05 23.65 9.98
N LEU A 63 7.85 22.63 10.29
CA LEU A 63 7.67 21.31 9.72
C LEU A 63 7.27 20.31 10.81
N ARG A 64 6.16 19.61 10.58
CA ARG A 64 5.76 18.49 11.40
C ARG A 64 6.78 17.36 11.25
N THR A 65 7.32 16.85 12.36
CA THR A 65 8.34 15.80 12.32
C THR A 65 7.77 14.42 11.99
N GLU A 66 6.53 14.14 12.41
CA GLU A 66 5.88 12.86 12.17
C GLU A 66 4.36 12.93 12.07
N THR A 67 3.76 11.95 11.40
CA THR A 67 2.32 11.73 11.37
C THR A 67 2.03 10.23 11.31
N ILE A 68 1.04 9.81 12.09
CA ILE A 68 0.61 8.41 12.16
C ILE A 68 -0.71 8.26 11.41
N VAL A 69 -0.75 7.38 10.41
CA VAL A 69 -2.00 7.03 9.70
C VAL A 69 -2.20 5.52 9.78
N GLY A 70 -3.18 5.10 10.58
CA GLY A 70 -3.39 3.70 10.92
C GLY A 70 -2.23 3.16 11.75
N GLU A 71 -1.50 2.18 11.19
CA GLU A 71 -0.33 1.56 11.82
C GLU A 71 1.00 2.06 11.22
N THR A 72 0.96 2.99 10.26
CA THR A 72 2.18 3.46 9.58
C THR A 72 2.58 4.83 10.10
N VAL A 73 3.84 4.93 10.55
CA VAL A 73 4.47 6.19 10.96
C VAL A 73 5.17 6.79 9.75
N TYR A 74 4.81 8.03 9.42
CA TYR A 74 5.45 8.83 8.39
C TYR A 74 6.29 9.91 9.06
N GLN A 75 7.56 10.00 8.71
CA GLN A 75 8.51 10.97 9.25
C GLN A 75 8.90 11.96 8.17
N PHE A 76 8.92 13.26 8.50
CA PHE A 76 9.29 14.30 7.55
C PHE A 76 10.68 14.83 7.87
N ASN A 77 11.45 15.08 6.82
CA ASN A 77 12.79 15.66 6.92
C ASN A 77 12.98 16.69 5.82
N LEU A 78 13.74 17.74 6.12
CA LEU A 78 14.27 18.64 5.11
C LEU A 78 15.64 18.13 4.67
N LYS A 79 15.85 18.04 3.36
CA LYS A 79 17.15 17.76 2.76
C LYS A 79 17.53 18.91 1.85
N GLU A 80 18.81 19.24 1.80
CA GLU A 80 19.32 20.17 0.81
C GLU A 80 19.58 19.39 -0.49
N SER A 81 19.05 19.91 -1.60
CA SER A 81 19.28 19.35 -2.93
C SER A 81 20.66 19.75 -3.44
N GLU A 82 21.22 18.95 -4.35
CA GLU A 82 22.49 19.24 -5.04
C GLU A 82 22.51 20.60 -5.75
N LEU A 83 21.33 21.16 -6.04
CA LEU A 83 21.13 22.48 -6.67
C LEU A 83 20.99 23.64 -5.67
N GLY A 84 21.21 23.41 -4.37
CA GLY A 84 21.05 24.41 -3.31
C GLY A 84 19.58 24.74 -2.99
N ALA A 85 18.64 23.94 -3.47
CA ALA A 85 17.21 24.06 -3.17
C ALA A 85 16.84 23.17 -1.97
N VAL A 86 15.93 23.62 -1.11
CA VAL A 86 15.41 22.80 -0.01
C VAL A 86 14.42 21.77 -0.58
N GLN A 87 14.52 20.52 -0.14
CA GLN A 87 13.59 19.44 -0.43
C GLN A 87 12.91 18.99 0.84
N LEU A 88 11.58 18.88 0.79
CA LEU A 88 10.79 18.25 1.81
C LEU A 88 10.63 16.77 1.46
N CYS A 89 11.06 15.89 2.35
CA CYS A 89 11.00 14.44 2.18
C CYS A 89 10.11 13.82 3.26
N ILE A 90 9.36 12.79 2.88
CA ILE A 90 8.58 11.94 3.78
C ILE A 90 9.09 10.50 3.68
N HIS A 91 9.37 9.89 4.83
CA HIS A 91 9.90 8.54 4.99
C HIS A 91 8.91 7.67 5.76
N TRP A 92 8.73 6.42 5.36
CA TRP A 92 7.95 5.43 6.10
C TRP A 92 8.49 4.02 5.89
N VAL A 93 8.15 3.13 6.80
CA VAL A 93 8.53 1.71 6.74
C VAL A 93 7.27 0.86 6.52
N ASN A 94 7.30 -0.04 5.54
CA ASN A 94 6.19 -0.96 5.30
C ASN A 94 6.19 -2.13 6.31
N ARG A 95 5.15 -2.96 6.28
CA ARG A 95 5.06 -4.16 7.15
C ARG A 95 6.17 -5.19 6.93
N LYS A 96 6.88 -5.13 5.80
CA LYS A 96 8.03 -5.99 5.48
C LYS A 96 9.36 -5.40 5.97
N GLY A 97 9.34 -4.26 6.67
CA GLY A 97 10.54 -3.58 7.14
C GLY A 97 11.30 -2.80 6.05
N GLN A 98 10.71 -2.65 4.85
CA GLN A 98 11.32 -1.88 3.76
C GLN A 98 11.01 -0.40 3.96
N ALA A 99 12.06 0.41 3.94
CA ALA A 99 11.99 1.87 4.00
C ALA A 99 11.68 2.44 2.62
N TYR A 100 10.78 3.43 2.58
CA TYR A 100 10.43 4.20 1.40
C TYR A 100 10.58 5.68 1.71
N GLU A 101 10.97 6.43 0.68
CA GLU A 101 11.09 7.88 0.75
C GLU A 101 10.50 8.50 -0.51
N THR A 102 9.79 9.61 -0.35
CA THR A 102 9.42 10.49 -1.47
C THR A 102 9.68 11.93 -1.09
N CYS A 103 10.22 12.70 -2.03
CA CYS A 103 10.63 14.09 -1.80
C CYS A 103 9.96 15.04 -2.79
N ARG A 104 9.81 16.30 -2.38
CA ARG A 104 9.34 17.40 -3.22
C ARG A 104 10.21 18.63 -2.99
N LEU A 105 10.51 19.35 -4.08
CA LEU A 105 11.25 20.60 -4.01
C LEU A 105 10.41 21.66 -3.28
N ALA A 106 10.94 22.17 -2.18
CA ALA A 106 10.43 23.35 -1.51
C ALA A 106 11.26 24.55 -1.95
N LYS A 107 10.78 25.24 -2.99
CA LYS A 107 11.40 26.49 -3.43
C LYS A 107 11.08 27.58 -2.41
N LEU A 108 12.10 28.07 -1.72
CA LEU A 108 12.09 29.33 -0.97
C LEU A 108 12.24 30.50 -1.95
#